data_AF-A0A645EFW7-F1
#
_entry.id   AF-A0A645EFW7-F1
#
_cell.length_a   1.000
_cell.length_b   1.000
_cell.length_c   1.000
_cell.angle_alpha   90.00
_cell.angle_beta   90.00
_cell.angle_gamma   90.00
#
_symmetry.space_group_name_H-M   'P 1'
#
loop_
_entity.id
_entity.type
_entity.pdbx_description
1 polymer ?
#
loop_
_entity_poly.entity_id
_entity_poly.type
_entity_poly.pdbx_seq_one_letter_code
_entity_poly.pdbx_strand_id
1 'polypeptide(L)'
;MNQDEFVTGYRIYKVGQSTTEFYIAEYAGVNPENGKSRWYIDEVDETSGEKTGKRVTTEDFNETSYKSVRLADGSYKVFRDLGRKPAGNFTPKVTGGFLNSFRIKNVDFSFLFNYSLGSKVLMMDYAALTSSAGGVFHKDMLDRWQQPGDVTSIPKLTTYKTGNYTGSSSYISTFYLRKGDYLKLKNVTLGYTLPANATNVFHISSARVYMQADNVFYLSHERGFDPEQVSMGLVNTIYPALATYSVGIKLEF
;
A
#
# COMPACT_ATOMS: atom_id res chain seq x y z
N MET A 1 -14.74 13.02 -30.54
CA MET A 1 -13.35 12.56 -30.32
C MET A 1 -13.43 11.36 -29.40
N ASN A 2 -13.12 10.15 -29.87
CA ASN A 2 -12.92 9.02 -28.97
C ASN A 2 -11.56 9.23 -28.32
N GLN A 3 -11.58 9.57 -27.03
CA GLN A 3 -10.36 9.66 -26.26
C GLN A 3 -10.09 8.26 -25.70
N ASP A 4 -9.24 7.49 -26.38
CA ASP A 4 -8.96 6.08 -26.05
C ASP A 4 -8.20 5.92 -24.72
N GLU A 5 -7.64 7.02 -24.20
CA GLU A 5 -6.98 7.09 -22.90
C GLU A 5 -7.15 8.45 -22.19
N PHE A 6 -7.33 8.41 -20.88
CA PHE A 6 -7.46 9.59 -20.03
C PHE A 6 -6.74 9.38 -18.70
N VAL A 7 -5.82 10.28 -18.35
CA VAL A 7 -5.07 10.27 -17.09
C VAL A 7 -5.73 11.21 -16.09
N THR A 8 -5.97 10.75 -14.86
CA THR A 8 -6.48 11.58 -13.77
C THR A 8 -5.79 11.25 -12.46
N GLY A 9 -5.18 12.28 -11.85
CA GLY A 9 -4.37 12.13 -10.64
C GLY A 9 -3.27 11.09 -10.82
N TYR A 10 -3.38 10.00 -10.05
CA TYR A 10 -2.46 8.86 -10.00
C TYR A 10 -2.96 7.64 -10.78
N ARG A 11 -3.90 7.81 -11.72
CA ARG A 11 -4.54 6.73 -12.49
C ARG A 11 -4.59 7.02 -13.97
N ILE A 12 -4.68 5.94 -14.74
CA ILE A 12 -4.96 5.96 -16.17
C ILE A 12 -6.21 5.14 -16.46
N TYR A 13 -7.09 5.68 -17.29
CA TYR A 13 -8.22 4.98 -17.88
C TYR A 13 -7.90 4.77 -19.34
N LYS A 14 -7.82 3.53 -19.78
CA LYS A 14 -7.51 3.18 -21.17
C LYS A 14 -8.36 2.00 -21.60
N VAL A 15 -8.87 2.06 -22.83
CA VAL A 15 -9.68 0.96 -23.38
C VAL A 15 -8.87 -0.35 -23.33
N GLY A 16 -9.46 -1.41 -22.77
CA GLY A 16 -8.81 -2.70 -22.59
C GLY A 16 -7.88 -2.80 -21.36
N GLN A 17 -7.73 -1.73 -20.57
CA GLN A 17 -7.03 -1.75 -19.29
C GLN A 17 -8.00 -1.63 -18.11
N SER A 18 -7.51 -1.99 -16.92
CA SER A 18 -8.30 -1.88 -15.70
C SER A 18 -8.54 -0.42 -15.32
N THR A 19 -9.72 -0.10 -14.80
CA THR A 19 -10.11 1.23 -14.30
C THR A 19 -9.43 1.64 -12.99
N THR A 20 -8.57 0.76 -12.48
CA THR A 20 -7.97 0.77 -11.15
C THR A 20 -6.44 0.71 -11.22
N GLU A 21 -5.88 0.85 -12.41
CA GLU A 21 -4.44 0.87 -12.66
C GLU A 21 -3.83 2.18 -12.16
N PHE A 22 -2.76 2.05 -11.37
CA PHE A 22 -1.93 3.18 -10.98
C PHE A 22 -1.10 3.65 -12.16
N TYR A 23 -1.02 4.96 -12.34
CA TYR A 23 -0.17 5.62 -13.32
C TYR A 23 0.60 6.75 -12.63
N ILE A 24 1.80 6.42 -12.16
CA ILE A 24 2.60 7.25 -11.25
C ILE A 24 4.07 7.26 -11.65
N ALA A 25 4.83 8.23 -11.16
CA ALA A 25 6.25 8.35 -11.43
C ALA A 25 7.02 7.16 -10.87
N GLU A 26 8.00 6.66 -11.63
CA GLU A 26 8.86 5.57 -11.18
C GLU A 26 10.07 6.11 -10.41
N TYR A 27 10.19 5.73 -9.13
CA TYR A 27 11.29 6.13 -8.26
C TYR A 27 12.58 5.40 -8.61
N ALA A 28 13.67 6.15 -8.72
CA ALA A 28 15.00 5.67 -9.08
C ALA A 28 16.00 5.69 -7.90
N GLY A 29 15.52 5.93 -6.68
CA GLY A 29 16.34 5.96 -5.47
C GLY A 29 16.83 7.36 -5.08
N VAL A 30 17.73 7.39 -4.10
CA VAL A 30 18.36 8.63 -3.59
C VAL A 30 19.68 8.85 -4.31
N ASN A 31 20.03 10.10 -4.60
CA ASN A 31 21.38 10.47 -5.04
C ASN A 31 22.33 10.51 -3.82
N PRO A 32 23.38 9.67 -3.74
CA PRO A 32 24.30 9.64 -2.61
C PRO A 32 25.10 10.93 -2.41
N GLU A 33 25.28 11.75 -3.45
CA GLU A 33 26.10 12.96 -3.38
C GLU A 33 25.37 14.13 -2.70
N ASN A 34 24.05 14.22 -2.87
CA ASN A 34 23.27 15.38 -2.43
C ASN A 34 21.99 15.02 -1.65
N GLY A 35 21.66 13.74 -1.57
CA GLY A 35 20.51 13.20 -0.82
C GLY A 35 19.15 13.42 -1.46
N LYS A 36 19.09 13.92 -2.70
CA LYS A 36 17.82 14.15 -3.40
C LYS A 36 17.25 12.88 -3.97
N SER A 37 15.94 12.85 -4.06
CA SER A 37 15.18 11.82 -4.75
C SER A 37 15.40 11.88 -6.26
N ARG A 38 15.44 10.71 -6.89
CA ARG A 38 15.53 10.58 -8.35
C ARG A 38 14.33 9.80 -8.88
N TRP A 39 13.93 10.12 -10.10
CA TRP A 39 12.89 9.40 -10.84
C TRP A 39 13.35 9.09 -12.25
N TYR A 40 12.90 7.97 -12.80
CA TYR A 40 13.15 7.65 -14.20
C TYR A 40 12.24 8.45 -15.12
N ILE A 41 12.82 9.03 -16.17
CA ILE A 41 12.11 9.69 -17.27
C ILE A 41 12.60 9.14 -18.62
N ASP A 42 11.70 9.14 -19.60
CA ASP A 42 12.07 8.92 -21.00
C ASP A 42 12.96 10.10 -21.45
N GLU A 43 14.15 9.82 -21.97
CA GLU A 43 15.07 10.83 -22.48
C GLU A 43 14.50 11.45 -23.77
N VAL A 44 14.67 12.76 -23.90
CA VAL A 44 14.27 13.55 -25.05
C VAL A 44 15.53 14.14 -25.68
N ASP A 45 15.68 13.97 -26.99
CA ASP A 45 16.70 14.67 -27.76
C ASP A 45 16.21 16.09 -28.07
N GLU A 46 16.95 17.08 -27.57
CA GLU A 46 16.61 18.50 -27.72
C GLU A 46 16.77 19.01 -29.16
N THR A 47 17.55 18.29 -29.98
CA THR A 47 17.79 18.64 -31.39
C THR A 47 16.64 18.18 -32.27
N SER A 48 16.24 16.91 -32.15
CA SER A 48 15.13 16.35 -32.92
C SER A 48 13.75 16.63 -32.31
N GLY A 49 13.70 16.93 -31.01
CA GLY A 49 12.45 17.05 -30.28
C GLY A 49 11.72 15.71 -30.16
N GLU A 50 12.42 14.58 -30.18
CA GLU A 50 11.81 13.26 -30.07
C GLU A 50 12.34 12.49 -28.85
N LYS A 51 11.57 11.52 -28.38
CA LYS A 51 12.04 10.60 -27.33
C LYS A 51 13.12 9.69 -27.93
N THR A 52 14.25 9.55 -27.25
CA THR A 52 15.37 8.73 -27.73
C THR A 52 15.14 7.23 -27.53
N GLY A 53 14.11 6.86 -26.75
CA GLY A 53 13.83 5.49 -26.32
C GLY A 53 14.70 5.03 -25.13
N LYS A 54 15.66 5.85 -24.68
CA LYS A 54 16.44 5.59 -23.47
C LYS A 54 15.75 6.15 -22.24
N ARG A 55 16.11 5.62 -21.07
CA ARG A 55 15.67 6.15 -19.77
C ARG A 55 16.84 6.78 -19.04
N VAL A 56 16.60 7.96 -18.49
CA VAL A 56 17.55 8.69 -17.65
C VAL A 56 16.88 9.02 -16.31
N THR A 57 17.67 9.45 -15.33
CA THR A 57 17.15 9.89 -14.04
C THR A 57 17.10 11.41 -13.97
N THR A 58 16.04 11.93 -13.39
CA THR A 58 15.92 13.35 -13.03
C THR A 58 15.79 13.52 -11.52
N GLU A 59 16.33 14.62 -11.00
CA GLU A 59 16.08 15.11 -9.65
C GLU A 59 14.94 16.14 -9.62
N ASP A 60 14.29 16.43 -10.75
CA ASP A 60 13.11 17.28 -10.83
C ASP A 60 11.84 16.45 -11.00
N PHE A 61 11.01 16.39 -9.96
CA PHE A 61 9.78 15.62 -10.02
C PHE A 61 8.83 16.16 -11.10
N ASN A 62 8.85 17.47 -11.37
CA ASN A 62 7.95 18.06 -12.37
C ASN A 62 8.24 17.50 -13.76
N GLU A 63 9.52 17.22 -14.08
CA GLU A 63 9.92 16.61 -15.35
C GLU A 63 9.29 15.22 -15.57
N THR A 64 8.87 14.52 -14.51
CA THR A 64 8.14 13.25 -14.65
C THR A 64 6.77 13.42 -15.33
N SER A 65 6.17 14.59 -15.18
CA SER A 65 4.82 14.91 -15.66
C SER A 65 4.86 15.84 -16.86
N TYR A 66 5.78 16.79 -16.88
CA TYR A 66 5.88 17.82 -17.91
C TYR A 66 7.33 18.31 -18.07
N LYS A 67 7.83 18.38 -19.31
CA LYS A 67 9.08 19.04 -19.65
C LYS A 67 8.93 19.84 -20.95
N SER A 68 9.31 21.11 -20.92
CA SER A 68 9.40 21.95 -22.13
C SER A 68 10.85 21.97 -22.63
N VAL A 69 11.04 21.67 -23.90
CA VAL A 69 12.35 21.67 -24.56
C VAL A 69 12.35 22.71 -25.66
N ARG A 70 13.41 23.51 -25.74
CA ARG A 70 13.60 24.48 -26.82
C ARG A 70 14.30 23.79 -27.99
N LEU A 71 13.69 23.81 -29.16
CA LEU A 71 14.22 23.20 -30.38
C LEU A 71 15.23 24.13 -31.08
N ALA A 72 16.00 23.56 -32.01
CA ALA A 72 17.00 24.29 -32.79
C ALA A 72 16.42 25.47 -33.61
N ASP A 73 15.14 25.38 -34.00
CA ASP A 73 14.41 26.46 -34.69
C ASP A 73 13.91 27.58 -33.76
N GLY A 74 14.19 27.47 -32.46
CA GLY A 74 13.77 28.42 -31.43
C GLY A 74 12.37 28.22 -30.88
N SER A 75 11.60 27.25 -31.40
CA SER A 75 10.29 26.86 -30.89
C SER A 75 10.40 26.02 -29.62
N TYR A 76 9.28 25.80 -28.94
CA TYR A 76 9.21 24.94 -27.75
C TYR A 76 8.32 23.74 -28.00
N LYS A 77 8.82 22.55 -27.67
CA LYS A 77 8.04 21.32 -27.64
C LYS A 77 7.80 20.90 -26.19
N VAL A 78 6.54 20.61 -25.89
CA VAL A 78 6.10 20.13 -24.58
C VAL A 78 5.99 18.61 -24.61
N PHE A 79 6.67 17.96 -23.69
CA PHE A 79 6.52 16.55 -23.40
C PHE A 79 5.69 16.38 -22.13
N ARG A 80 4.74 15.45 -22.17
CA ARG A 80 3.93 15.05 -21.03
C ARG A 80 4.23 13.60 -20.68
N ASP A 81 4.04 13.25 -19.41
CA ASP A 81 4.19 11.89 -18.89
C ASP A 81 5.51 11.22 -19.27
N LEU A 82 6.63 11.93 -19.06
CA LEU A 82 7.95 11.37 -19.31
C LEU A 82 8.36 10.31 -18.29
N GLY A 83 7.89 10.42 -17.04
CA GLY A 83 8.30 9.53 -15.94
C GLY A 83 7.19 8.66 -15.37
N ARG A 84 5.93 8.86 -15.78
CA ARG A 84 4.80 8.06 -15.31
C ARG A 84 4.64 6.80 -16.15
N LYS A 85 4.39 5.67 -15.50
CA LYS A 85 4.10 4.39 -16.15
C LYS A 85 3.03 3.64 -15.35
N PRO A 86 2.36 2.64 -15.96
CA PRO A 86 1.52 1.70 -15.22
C PRO A 86 2.32 1.04 -14.10
N ALA A 87 1.82 1.10 -12.86
CA ALA A 87 2.53 0.66 -11.67
C ALA A 87 1.83 -0.49 -10.94
N GLY A 88 0.83 -1.11 -11.57
CA GLY A 88 -0.01 -2.15 -11.00
C GLY A 88 -1.34 -1.61 -10.51
N ASN A 89 -2.11 -2.49 -9.88
CA ASN A 89 -3.54 -2.31 -9.73
C ASN A 89 -3.99 -2.47 -8.29
N PHE A 90 -4.90 -1.64 -7.79
CA PHE A 90 -5.42 -1.82 -6.43
C PHE A 90 -6.51 -2.88 -6.29
N THR A 91 -7.12 -3.30 -7.40
CA THR A 91 -8.01 -4.46 -7.44
C THR A 91 -7.17 -5.72 -7.32
N PRO A 92 -7.45 -6.58 -6.32
CA PRO A 92 -6.74 -7.86 -6.19
C PRO A 92 -7.05 -8.77 -7.38
N LYS A 93 -6.08 -9.59 -7.75
CA LYS A 93 -6.26 -10.63 -8.77
C LYS A 93 -7.01 -11.84 -8.23
N VAL A 94 -6.79 -12.15 -6.94
CA VAL A 94 -7.44 -13.27 -6.25
C VAL A 94 -7.82 -12.81 -4.85
N THR A 95 -9.06 -13.07 -4.47
CA THR A 95 -9.53 -12.91 -3.09
C THR A 95 -10.26 -14.17 -2.67
N GLY A 96 -10.28 -14.43 -1.36
CA GLY A 96 -11.01 -15.58 -0.85
C GLY A 96 -10.84 -15.74 0.64
N GLY A 97 -11.28 -16.90 1.12
CA GLY A 97 -11.11 -17.29 2.49
C GLY A 97 -11.36 -18.77 2.66
N PHE A 98 -10.93 -19.30 3.80
CA PHE A 98 -11.17 -20.68 4.17
C PHE A 98 -11.59 -20.76 5.62
N LEU A 99 -12.71 -21.45 5.84
CA LEU A 99 -13.22 -21.83 7.14
C LEU A 99 -12.85 -23.29 7.38
N ASN A 100 -12.16 -23.56 8.49
CA ASN A 100 -11.92 -24.93 8.94
C ASN A 100 -12.58 -25.13 10.29
N SER A 101 -13.21 -26.28 10.45
CA SER A 101 -13.90 -26.68 11.68
C SER A 101 -13.53 -28.12 12.01
N PHE A 102 -12.99 -28.31 13.21
CA PHE A 102 -12.58 -29.59 13.75
C PHE A 102 -13.40 -29.90 15.00
N ARG A 103 -13.73 -31.17 15.19
CA ARG A 103 -14.40 -31.64 16.40
C ARG A 103 -13.79 -32.96 16.83
N ILE A 104 -13.34 -33.01 18.08
CA ILE A 104 -12.83 -34.23 18.71
C ILE A 104 -13.55 -34.38 20.04
N LYS A 105 -14.41 -35.40 20.14
CA LYS A 105 -15.29 -35.63 21.30
C LYS A 105 -16.07 -34.36 21.65
N ASN A 106 -15.83 -33.83 22.84
CA ASN A 106 -16.50 -32.69 23.43
C ASN A 106 -15.79 -31.36 23.13
N VAL A 107 -14.66 -31.39 22.41
CA VAL A 107 -13.90 -30.20 22.01
C VAL A 107 -14.22 -29.87 20.56
N ASP A 108 -14.50 -28.60 20.29
CA ASP A 108 -14.63 -28.05 18.95
C ASP A 108 -13.64 -26.89 18.75
N PHE A 109 -13.07 -26.80 17.55
CA PHE A 109 -12.12 -25.76 17.18
C PHE A 109 -12.42 -25.31 15.76
N SER A 110 -12.53 -24.00 15.54
CA SER A 110 -12.71 -23.45 14.20
C SER A 110 -11.87 -22.22 13.98
N PHE A 111 -11.43 -22.01 12.75
CA PHE A 111 -10.77 -20.77 12.34
C PHE A 111 -11.17 -20.36 10.93
N LEU A 112 -11.24 -19.05 10.73
CA LEU A 112 -11.55 -18.41 9.46
C LEU A 112 -10.38 -17.50 9.05
N PHE A 113 -9.75 -17.83 7.94
CA PHE A 113 -8.83 -16.93 7.26
C PHE A 113 -9.49 -16.28 6.05
N ASN A 114 -9.13 -15.03 5.78
CA ASN A 114 -9.35 -14.41 4.49
C ASN A 114 -8.02 -13.94 3.89
N TYR A 115 -7.95 -13.90 2.56
CA TYR A 115 -6.76 -13.48 1.84
C TYR A 115 -7.10 -12.65 0.61
N SER A 116 -6.13 -11.84 0.20
CA SER A 116 -6.18 -11.01 -1.00
C SER A 116 -4.79 -10.95 -1.61
N LEU A 117 -4.68 -11.20 -2.92
CA LEU A 117 -3.40 -11.34 -3.62
C LEU A 117 -3.41 -10.60 -4.96
N GLY A 118 -2.27 -10.02 -5.32
CA GLY A 118 -1.99 -9.37 -6.58
C GLY A 118 -2.36 -7.89 -6.65
N SER A 119 -2.73 -7.27 -5.53
CA SER A 119 -3.04 -5.83 -5.47
C SER A 119 -1.83 -4.97 -5.12
N LYS A 120 -1.94 -3.69 -5.41
CA LYS A 120 -1.02 -2.63 -5.01
C LYS A 120 -1.74 -1.60 -4.16
N VAL A 121 -1.02 -1.02 -3.23
CA VAL A 121 -1.56 -0.02 -2.30
C VAL A 121 -0.59 1.14 -2.21
N LEU A 122 -1.11 2.36 -2.27
CA LEU A 122 -0.35 3.57 -2.11
C LEU A 122 -0.45 4.06 -0.66
N MET A 123 0.69 4.14 0.01
CA MET A 123 0.76 4.51 1.42
C MET A 123 0.81 6.03 1.59
N MET A 124 -0.37 6.67 1.61
CA MET A 124 -0.46 8.11 1.77
C MET A 124 -0.09 8.56 3.19
N ASP A 125 -0.41 7.75 4.20
CA ASP A 125 0.03 8.01 5.59
C ASP A 125 1.55 8.01 5.71
N TYR A 126 2.21 7.04 5.09
CA TYR A 126 3.67 7.00 5.06
C TYR A 126 4.22 8.23 4.34
N ALA A 127 3.64 8.61 3.20
CA ALA A 127 4.03 9.83 2.49
C ALA A 127 3.90 11.09 3.36
N ALA A 128 2.85 11.19 4.19
CA ALA A 128 2.66 12.29 5.13
C ALA A 128 3.66 12.25 6.30
N LEU A 129 4.07 11.06 6.75
CA LEU A 129 5.02 10.88 7.84
C LEU A 129 6.50 10.95 7.41
N THR A 130 6.78 11.04 6.11
CA THR A 130 8.13 11.26 5.57
C THR A 130 8.29 12.64 4.94
N SER A 131 7.37 13.56 5.24
CA SER A 131 7.06 14.69 4.36
C SER A 131 7.65 16.05 4.78
N SER A 132 7.65 16.37 6.07
CA SER A 132 7.95 17.74 6.51
C SER A 132 8.69 17.78 7.83
N ALA A 133 9.71 18.65 7.91
CA ALA A 133 10.27 19.13 9.16
C ALA A 133 9.19 19.76 10.07
N GLY A 134 9.30 19.53 11.38
CA GLY A 134 8.43 20.12 12.41
C GLY A 134 7.19 19.31 12.80
N GLY A 135 6.98 18.14 12.20
CA GLY A 135 5.90 17.20 12.55
C GLY A 135 6.40 15.90 13.18
N VAL A 136 5.47 14.96 13.39
CA VAL A 136 5.81 13.56 13.69
C VAL A 136 6.34 12.86 12.44
N PHE A 137 7.33 11.99 12.63
CA PHE A 137 7.98 11.27 11.54
C PHE A 137 7.77 9.76 11.65
N HIS A 138 7.78 9.10 10.49
CA HIS A 138 7.95 7.66 10.44
C HIS A 138 9.36 7.28 10.93
N LYS A 139 9.50 6.14 11.62
CA LYS A 139 10.78 5.68 12.17
C LYS A 139 11.90 5.55 11.12
N ASP A 140 11.54 5.25 9.87
CA ASP A 140 12.49 5.09 8.77
C ASP A 140 13.25 6.40 8.45
N MET A 141 12.74 7.55 8.93
CA MET A 141 13.47 8.82 8.85
C MET A 141 14.76 8.86 9.68
N LEU A 142 14.97 7.88 10.57
CA LEU A 142 16.25 7.65 11.25
C LEU A 142 17.35 7.24 10.26
N ASP A 143 16.98 6.53 9.20
CA ASP A 143 17.90 6.04 8.15
C ASP A 143 17.98 7.00 6.95
N ARG A 144 17.53 8.25 7.11
CA ARG A 144 17.60 9.26 6.05
C ARG A 144 19.04 9.58 5.68
N TRP A 145 19.21 10.07 4.46
CA TRP A 145 20.49 10.60 3.99
C TRP A 145 20.90 11.81 4.83
N GLN A 146 22.18 11.90 5.22
CA GLN A 146 22.70 12.97 6.07
C GLN A 146 23.88 13.71 5.43
N GLN A 147 24.78 13.00 4.76
CA GLN A 147 26.00 13.57 4.17
C GLN A 147 26.39 12.93 2.83
N PRO A 148 27.19 13.63 1.99
CA PRO A 148 27.69 13.08 0.73
C PRO A 148 28.40 11.74 0.93
N GLY A 149 28.01 10.75 0.13
CA GLY A 149 28.50 9.36 0.21
C GLY A 149 27.56 8.40 0.93
N ASP A 150 26.54 8.90 1.65
CA ASP A 150 25.55 8.03 2.30
C ASP A 150 24.72 7.25 1.26
N VAL A 151 24.62 5.93 1.45
CA VAL A 151 23.79 5.05 0.63
C VAL A 151 22.57 4.62 1.42
N THR A 152 21.42 5.19 1.08
CA THR A 152 20.13 4.90 1.73
C THR A 152 18.96 5.03 0.76
N SER A 153 17.85 4.37 1.06
CA SER A 153 16.57 4.52 0.34
C SER A 153 15.77 5.74 0.79
N ILE A 154 16.08 6.32 1.95
CA ILE A 154 15.35 7.43 2.55
C ILE A 154 16.09 8.74 2.25
N PRO A 155 15.51 9.66 1.46
CA PRO A 155 16.21 10.86 1.03
C PRO A 155 16.37 11.87 2.16
N LYS A 156 17.18 12.88 1.89
CA LYS A 156 17.47 13.97 2.81
C LYS A 156 16.19 14.65 3.28
N LEU A 157 16.08 14.85 4.59
CA LEU A 157 15.02 15.66 5.17
C LEU A 157 15.25 17.15 4.85
N THR A 158 14.19 17.82 4.41
CA THR A 158 14.21 19.25 4.06
C THR A 158 13.18 20.03 4.86
N THR A 159 13.46 21.30 5.13
CA THR A 159 12.52 22.27 5.71
C THR A 159 11.78 23.06 4.63
N TYR A 160 12.19 22.94 3.36
CA TYR A 160 11.59 23.64 2.23
C TYR A 160 10.38 22.87 1.71
N LYS A 161 9.19 23.50 1.72
CA LYS A 161 7.94 22.94 1.16
C LYS A 161 7.98 22.80 -0.37
N THR A 162 8.84 23.56 -1.03
CA THR A 162 9.02 23.61 -2.49
C THR A 162 10.41 23.11 -2.83
N GLY A 163 10.49 21.84 -3.21
CA GLY A 163 11.71 21.23 -3.71
C GLY A 163 11.47 19.75 -3.93
N ASN A 164 12.15 19.19 -4.92
CA ASN A 164 12.02 17.82 -5.40
C ASN A 164 12.55 16.76 -4.42
N TYR A 165 11.99 16.76 -3.22
CA TYR A 165 12.29 15.83 -2.15
C TYR A 165 11.06 14.93 -1.99
N THR A 166 11.21 13.60 -1.89
CA THR A 166 10.06 12.77 -1.54
C THR A 166 9.57 13.21 -0.17
N GLY A 167 8.37 13.76 -0.13
CA GLY A 167 7.84 14.36 1.08
C GLY A 167 6.85 15.50 0.86
N SER A 168 6.51 15.86 -0.36
CA SER A 168 5.20 16.47 -0.57
C SER A 168 4.22 15.35 -0.91
N SER A 169 3.03 15.35 -0.32
CA SER A 169 1.89 14.55 -0.82
C SER A 169 1.57 14.86 -2.30
N SER A 170 2.14 15.94 -2.83
CA SER A 170 2.14 16.34 -4.24
C SER A 170 3.05 15.49 -5.16
N TYR A 171 3.99 14.69 -4.61
CA TYR A 171 5.00 13.95 -5.38
C TYR A 171 4.84 12.42 -5.25
N ILE A 172 3.69 11.92 -5.69
CA ILE A 172 3.35 10.50 -5.64
C ILE A 172 4.19 9.72 -6.66
N SER A 173 4.91 8.69 -6.18
CA SER A 173 5.73 7.81 -7.01
C SER A 173 5.71 6.38 -6.47
N THR A 174 6.31 5.44 -7.21
CA THR A 174 6.46 4.05 -6.78
C THR A 174 7.21 3.88 -5.45
N PHE A 175 7.90 4.92 -4.97
CA PHE A 175 8.47 4.96 -3.61
C PHE A 175 7.43 4.73 -2.51
N TYR A 176 6.18 5.15 -2.72
CA TYR A 176 5.08 4.98 -1.77
C TYR A 176 4.17 3.80 -2.09
N LEU A 177 4.45 3.08 -3.18
CA LEU A 177 3.65 1.96 -3.62
C LEU A 177 4.14 0.68 -2.97
N ARG A 178 3.20 -0.15 -2.50
CA ARG A 178 3.46 -1.40 -1.80
C ARG A 178 2.57 -2.52 -2.32
N LYS A 179 2.95 -3.76 -2.02
CA LYS A 179 2.08 -4.91 -2.29
C LYS A 179 0.93 -4.91 -1.28
N GLY A 180 -0.30 -5.06 -1.77
CA GLY A 180 -1.50 -5.19 -0.96
C GLY A 180 -1.83 -6.63 -0.60
N ASP A 181 -0.88 -7.54 -0.76
CA ASP A 181 -1.06 -8.96 -0.49
C ASP A 181 -1.18 -9.21 1.01
N TYR A 182 -2.21 -9.93 1.43
CA TYR A 182 -2.38 -10.30 2.82
C TYR A 182 -3.10 -11.64 3.05
N LEU A 183 -2.89 -12.19 4.24
CA LEU A 183 -3.64 -13.28 4.85
C LEU A 183 -4.00 -12.86 6.27
N LYS A 184 -5.28 -12.87 6.64
CA LYS A 184 -5.76 -12.40 7.95
C LYS A 184 -6.65 -13.44 8.61
N LEU A 185 -6.39 -13.69 9.89
CA LEU A 185 -7.22 -14.54 10.74
C LEU A 185 -8.39 -13.70 11.25
N LYS A 186 -9.55 -13.87 10.60
CA LYS A 186 -10.76 -13.14 10.94
C LYS A 186 -11.32 -13.59 12.28
N ASN A 187 -11.37 -14.89 12.48
CA ASN A 187 -11.96 -15.51 13.65
C ASN A 187 -11.22 -16.81 13.99
N VAL A 188 -11.01 -17.05 15.29
CA VAL A 188 -10.63 -18.35 15.84
C VAL A 188 -11.46 -18.62 17.07
N THR A 189 -12.02 -19.82 17.18
CA THR A 189 -12.89 -20.24 18.27
C THR A 189 -12.46 -21.61 18.78
N LEU A 190 -12.38 -21.76 20.09
CA LEU A 190 -12.19 -23.03 20.79
C LEU A 190 -13.33 -23.21 21.79
N GLY A 191 -14.05 -24.32 21.68
CA GLY A 191 -15.18 -24.67 22.53
C GLY A 191 -15.02 -26.02 23.21
N TYR A 192 -15.60 -26.14 24.39
CA TYR A 192 -15.79 -27.40 25.10
C TYR A 192 -17.24 -27.52 25.56
N THR A 193 -17.92 -28.57 25.08
CA THR A 193 -19.27 -28.92 25.50
C THR A 193 -19.22 -29.91 26.65
N LEU A 194 -19.80 -29.55 27.79
CA LEU A 194 -19.84 -30.40 28.97
C LEU A 194 -20.54 -31.73 28.66
N PRO A 195 -19.99 -32.87 29.14
CA PRO A 195 -20.64 -34.17 29.02
C PRO A 195 -22.04 -34.18 29.64
N ALA A 196 -22.98 -34.94 29.05
CA ALA A 196 -24.37 -34.98 29.50
C ALA A 196 -24.53 -35.42 30.97
N ASN A 197 -23.67 -36.33 31.46
CA ASN A 197 -23.68 -36.73 32.87
C ASN A 197 -23.37 -35.59 33.84
N ALA A 198 -22.60 -34.58 33.41
CA ALA A 198 -22.32 -33.40 34.23
C ALA A 198 -23.48 -32.38 34.18
N THR A 199 -24.17 -32.24 33.04
CA THR A 199 -25.26 -31.27 32.88
C THR A 199 -26.61 -31.78 33.43
N ASN A 200 -26.83 -33.10 33.41
CA ASN A 200 -28.06 -33.73 33.91
C ASN A 200 -28.30 -33.46 35.41
N VAL A 201 -27.24 -33.35 36.22
CA VAL A 201 -27.35 -33.01 37.66
C VAL A 201 -28.02 -31.65 37.86
N PHE A 202 -27.85 -30.74 36.90
CA PHE A 202 -28.39 -29.39 36.95
C PHE A 202 -29.68 -29.21 36.14
N HIS A 203 -30.25 -30.29 35.57
CA HIS A 203 -31.40 -30.23 34.66
C HIS A 203 -31.16 -29.30 33.45
N ILE A 204 -29.93 -29.30 32.91
CA ILE A 204 -29.54 -28.52 31.73
C ILE A 204 -29.35 -29.48 30.56
N SER A 205 -30.01 -29.21 29.43
CA SER A 205 -29.91 -30.01 28.20
C SER A 205 -28.51 -29.96 27.56
N SER A 206 -27.87 -28.78 27.54
CA SER A 206 -26.49 -28.63 27.04
C SER A 206 -25.80 -27.41 27.64
N ALA A 207 -24.51 -27.53 27.94
CA ALA A 207 -23.68 -26.42 28.40
C ALA A 207 -22.34 -26.42 27.67
N ARG A 208 -22.01 -25.31 27.00
CA ARG A 208 -20.74 -25.13 26.27
C ARG A 208 -20.01 -23.90 26.78
N VAL A 209 -18.74 -24.07 27.14
CA VAL A 209 -17.81 -22.97 27.41
C VAL A 209 -16.97 -22.77 26.16
N TYR A 210 -16.77 -21.53 25.75
CA TYR A 210 -15.98 -21.23 24.57
C TYR A 210 -15.17 -19.95 24.74
N MET A 211 -14.04 -19.90 24.04
CA MET A 211 -13.26 -18.70 23.82
C MET A 211 -13.21 -18.40 22.32
N GLN A 212 -13.29 -17.12 21.99
CA GLN A 212 -13.25 -16.62 20.63
C GLN A 212 -12.28 -15.45 20.55
N ALA A 213 -11.55 -15.36 19.43
CA ALA A 213 -10.67 -14.26 19.13
C ALA A 213 -10.91 -13.77 17.69
N ASP A 214 -11.12 -12.47 17.53
CA ASP A 214 -11.40 -11.82 16.24
C ASP A 214 -10.27 -10.85 15.87
N ASN A 215 -9.89 -10.84 14.58
CA ASN A 215 -8.85 -9.98 14.00
C ASN A 215 -7.48 -10.02 14.72
N VAL A 216 -7.14 -11.16 15.33
CA VAL A 216 -5.96 -11.28 16.19
C VAL A 216 -4.64 -11.44 15.45
N PHE A 217 -4.67 -11.79 14.16
CA PHE A 217 -3.48 -12.04 13.38
C PHE A 217 -3.66 -11.66 11.91
N TYR A 218 -2.63 -11.06 11.31
CA TYR A 218 -2.51 -10.92 9.87
C TYR A 218 -1.05 -11.00 9.44
N LEU A 219 -0.85 -11.43 8.20
CA LEU A 219 0.41 -11.43 7.48
C LEU A 219 0.23 -10.56 6.24
N SER A 220 1.09 -9.56 6.08
CA SER A 220 1.12 -8.66 4.93
C SER A 220 2.56 -8.27 4.63
N HIS A 221 2.81 -7.77 3.41
CA HIS A 221 4.14 -7.31 3.02
C HIS A 221 4.60 -6.12 3.88
N GLU A 222 3.68 -5.21 4.14
CA GLU A 222 3.92 -4.04 4.98
C GLU A 222 3.27 -4.22 6.34
N ARG A 223 3.99 -3.82 7.39
CA ARG A 223 3.50 -3.84 8.76
C ARG A 223 3.05 -2.45 9.18
N GLY A 224 2.16 -2.38 10.16
CA GLY A 224 1.75 -1.11 10.78
C GLY A 224 0.48 -0.50 10.18
N PHE A 225 -0.18 -1.16 9.23
CA PHE A 225 -1.53 -0.84 8.79
C PHE A 225 -2.35 -2.12 8.59
N ASP A 226 -3.68 -1.99 8.62
CA ASP A 226 -4.59 -3.08 8.32
C ASP A 226 -4.82 -3.15 6.80
N PRO A 227 -4.40 -4.23 6.12
CA PRO A 227 -4.46 -4.33 4.67
C PRO A 227 -5.90 -4.45 4.13
N GLU A 228 -6.91 -4.63 4.99
CA GLU A 228 -8.32 -4.54 4.60
C GLU A 228 -8.84 -3.10 4.55
N GLN A 229 -8.16 -2.17 5.21
CA GLN A 229 -8.56 -0.78 5.32
C GLN A 229 -7.94 0.06 4.19
N VAL A 230 -8.18 -0.37 2.96
CA VAL A 230 -7.70 0.31 1.75
C VAL A 230 -8.89 0.90 1.01
N SER A 231 -8.93 2.23 0.89
CA SER A 231 -9.96 2.92 0.12
C SER A 231 -9.42 3.33 -1.23
N MET A 232 -9.99 2.79 -2.32
CA MET A 232 -9.62 3.21 -3.67
C MET A 232 -8.11 3.05 -3.97
N GLY A 233 -7.46 2.06 -3.35
CA GLY A 233 -6.02 1.80 -3.46
C GLY A 233 -5.13 2.68 -2.58
N LEU A 234 -5.72 3.54 -1.75
CA LEU A 234 -5.00 4.40 -0.81
C LEU A 234 -5.17 3.91 0.62
N VAL A 235 -4.10 3.99 1.40
CA VAL A 235 -4.15 3.91 2.87
C VAL A 235 -4.01 5.32 3.42
N ASN A 236 -5.04 5.81 4.11
CA ASN A 236 -5.12 7.16 4.62
C ASN A 236 -5.88 7.25 5.97
N THR A 237 -5.16 7.34 7.07
CA THR A 237 -5.62 7.61 8.44
C THR A 237 -6.74 6.66 8.88
N ILE A 238 -6.56 5.35 8.62
CA ILE A 238 -7.53 4.33 9.04
C ILE A 238 -6.91 3.45 10.12
N TYR A 239 -7.64 3.33 11.23
CA TYR A 239 -7.24 2.45 12.33
C TYR A 239 -7.45 0.98 11.96
N PRO A 240 -6.54 0.09 12.38
CA PRO A 240 -6.72 -1.33 12.19
C PRO A 240 -7.94 -1.84 12.96
N ALA A 241 -8.55 -2.91 12.47
CA ALA A 241 -9.57 -3.61 13.24
C ALA A 241 -8.98 -4.06 14.58
N LEU A 242 -9.70 -3.78 15.68
CA LEU A 242 -9.26 -4.17 17.01
C LEU A 242 -9.26 -5.70 17.15
N ALA A 243 -8.23 -6.21 17.82
CA ALA A 243 -8.19 -7.59 18.27
C ALA A 243 -9.15 -7.75 19.46
N THR A 244 -10.18 -8.57 19.29
CA THR A 244 -11.19 -8.82 20.32
C THR A 244 -11.02 -10.24 20.86
N TYR A 245 -10.98 -10.40 22.17
CA TYR A 245 -10.96 -11.68 22.85
C TYR A 245 -12.23 -11.80 23.69
N SER A 246 -12.94 -12.91 23.58
CA SER A 246 -14.21 -13.14 24.26
C SER A 246 -14.24 -14.53 24.85
N VAL A 247 -14.81 -14.66 26.05
CA VAL A 247 -15.12 -15.93 26.69
C VAL A 247 -16.62 -15.95 26.96
N GLY A 248 -17.26 -17.05 26.63
CA GLY A 248 -18.70 -17.18 26.74
C GLY A 248 -19.13 -18.56 27.22
N ILE A 249 -20.34 -18.61 27.74
CA ILE A 249 -21.04 -19.84 28.11
C ILE A 249 -22.36 -19.85 27.34
N LYS A 250 -22.67 -20.97 26.70
CA LYS A 250 -23.95 -21.22 26.04
C LYS A 250 -24.68 -22.31 26.83
N LEU A 251 -25.87 -22.00 27.34
CA LEU A 251 -26.74 -22.94 28.05
C LEU A 251 -27.99 -23.20 27.23
N GLU A 252 -28.43 -24.45 27.18
CA GLU A 252 -29.69 -24.88 26.59
C GLU A 252 -30.45 -25.66 27.69
N PHE A 253 -31.70 -25.28 27.96
CA PHE A 253 -32.55 -25.87 28.99
C PHE A 253 -33.47 -26.92 28.39
#